data_AF-A0A7C5F2N9-F1
#
_entry.id   AF-A0A7C5F2N9-F1
#
_cell.length_a   1.000
_cell.length_b   1.000
_cell.length_c   1.000
_cell.angle_alpha   90.00
_cell.angle_beta   90.00
_cell.angle_gamma   90.00
#
_symmetry.space_group_name_H-M   'P 1'
#
loop_
_entity.id
_entity.type
_entity.pdbx_description
1 polymer ?
#
loop_
_entity_poly.entity_id
_entity_poly.type
_entity_poly.pdbx_seq_one_letter_code
_entity_poly.pdbx_strand_id
1 'polypeptide(L)'
;MIETPPKFKRKVSASSVSERRLSRPDVARTLVSSVRREINNWHSSRQAFRKMYLQDPHGCVPDEFVGNDLLYSIKEKFYWPLNAVREQLEKEFGNEPPLWVYVDPCYDDTTYALLTLGNEHVLFSYGSKPWTFWWKSEAEMGKELRDWYKTSRARYQKFRSLLERPSKG
;
A
#
# COMPACT_ATOMS: atom_id res chain seq x y z
N MET A 1 -40.00 57.54 -37.43
CA MET A 1 -40.06 57.04 -36.03
C MET A 1 -39.72 55.56 -36.09
N ILE A 2 -38.66 55.18 -35.38
CA ILE A 2 -37.93 53.92 -35.56
C ILE A 2 -38.42 52.94 -34.49
N GLU A 3 -39.10 51.87 -34.91
CA GLU A 3 -39.51 50.78 -34.02
C GLU A 3 -38.37 49.77 -33.82
N THR A 4 -38.18 49.41 -32.55
CA THR A 4 -37.04 48.62 -32.06
C THR A 4 -37.29 47.12 -32.27
N PRO A 5 -36.29 46.33 -32.74
CA PRO A 5 -36.46 44.89 -32.92
C PRO A 5 -36.34 44.10 -31.60
N PRO A 6 -36.92 42.88 -31.53
CA PRO A 6 -37.02 42.11 -30.29
C PRO A 6 -35.68 41.50 -29.83
N LYS A 7 -35.51 41.45 -28.50
CA LYS A 7 -34.32 40.95 -27.79
C LYS A 7 -34.19 39.42 -27.93
N PHE A 8 -33.21 38.97 -28.72
CA PHE A 8 -32.77 37.57 -28.75
C PHE A 8 -31.97 37.23 -27.48
N LYS A 9 -32.57 36.46 -26.56
CA LYS A 9 -31.83 35.76 -25.49
C LYS A 9 -31.18 34.51 -26.08
N ARG A 10 -29.92 34.60 -26.51
CA ARG A 10 -29.12 33.39 -26.78
C ARG A 10 -28.68 32.79 -25.45
N LYS A 11 -29.21 31.60 -25.15
CA LYS A 11 -28.70 30.68 -24.13
C LYS A 11 -27.21 30.46 -24.42
N VAL A 12 -26.36 30.82 -23.46
CA VAL A 12 -24.97 30.36 -23.42
C VAL A 12 -25.05 28.85 -23.25
N SER A 13 -24.68 28.11 -24.29
CA SER A 13 -24.43 26.68 -24.17
C SER A 13 -23.41 26.49 -23.06
N ALA A 14 -23.85 25.85 -21.97
CA ALA A 14 -22.94 25.29 -20.99
C ALA A 14 -22.09 24.27 -21.75
N SER A 15 -20.88 24.70 -22.08
CA SER A 15 -19.80 23.81 -22.47
C SER A 15 -19.79 22.67 -21.47
N SER A 16 -20.07 21.47 -21.97
CA SER A 16 -19.86 20.21 -21.27
C SER A 16 -18.36 20.07 -21.06
N VAL A 17 -17.83 20.80 -20.09
CA VAL A 17 -16.59 20.46 -19.41
C VAL A 17 -16.94 19.20 -18.64
N SER A 18 -16.82 18.06 -19.34
CA SER A 18 -16.73 16.78 -18.66
C SER A 18 -15.62 16.95 -17.65
N GLU A 19 -15.98 17.01 -16.38
CA GLU A 19 -15.06 16.77 -15.28
C GLU A 19 -14.43 15.40 -15.56
N ARG A 20 -13.32 15.39 -16.32
CA ARG A 20 -12.31 14.35 -16.20
C ARG A 20 -11.73 14.55 -14.81
N ARG A 21 -12.49 14.12 -13.79
CA ARG A 21 -11.91 13.65 -12.55
C ARG A 21 -10.96 12.55 -13.02
N LEU A 22 -9.69 12.89 -13.17
CA LEU A 22 -8.61 11.91 -13.14
C LEU A 22 -8.87 11.15 -11.84
N SER A 23 -9.53 9.99 -11.96
CA SER A 23 -9.94 9.19 -10.81
C SER A 23 -8.66 8.94 -10.04
N ARG A 24 -8.65 9.28 -8.75
CA ARG A 24 -7.52 8.92 -7.88
C ARG A 24 -7.09 7.49 -8.23
N PRO A 25 -5.82 7.26 -8.59
CA PRO A 25 -5.38 5.93 -8.99
C PRO A 25 -5.82 4.92 -7.93
N ASP A 26 -6.42 3.81 -8.37
CA ASP A 26 -6.88 2.77 -7.47
C ASP A 26 -5.73 2.33 -6.56
N VAL A 27 -5.85 2.63 -5.27
CA VAL A 27 -4.80 2.38 -4.27
C VAL A 27 -4.39 0.91 -4.29
N ALA A 28 -5.34 -0.02 -4.49
CA ALA A 28 -5.03 -1.45 -4.58
C ALA A 28 -4.05 -1.73 -5.73
N ARG A 29 -4.33 -1.18 -6.92
CA ARG A 29 -3.47 -1.34 -8.10
C ARG A 29 -2.08 -0.71 -7.89
N THR A 30 -2.02 0.46 -7.26
CA THR A 30 -0.77 1.13 -6.93
C THR A 30 0.09 0.28 -5.98
N LEU A 31 -0.50 -0.23 -4.91
CA LEU A 31 0.19 -1.06 -3.92
C LEU A 31 0.75 -2.34 -4.54
N VAL A 32 -0.09 -3.09 -5.27
CA VAL A 32 0.35 -4.32 -5.97
C VAL A 32 1.45 -4.02 -6.99
N SER A 33 1.35 -2.90 -7.71
CA SER A 33 2.38 -2.51 -8.68
C SER A 33 3.71 -2.14 -8.00
N SER A 34 3.68 -1.54 -6.81
CA SER A 34 4.88 -1.29 -6.01
C SER A 34 5.53 -2.62 -5.60
N VAL A 35 4.76 -3.55 -5.00
CA VAL A 35 5.31 -4.85 -4.59
C VAL A 35 5.91 -5.61 -5.77
N ARG A 36 5.21 -5.65 -6.90
CA ARG A 36 5.71 -6.30 -8.12
C ARG A 36 7.03 -5.68 -8.57
N ARG A 37 7.11 -4.35 -8.62
CA ARG A 37 8.31 -3.64 -9.06
C ARG A 37 9.50 -3.98 -8.17
N GLU A 38 9.35 -3.84 -6.86
CA GLU A 38 10.45 -4.06 -5.92
C GLU A 38 10.97 -5.50 -5.97
N ILE A 39 10.07 -6.48 -5.92
CA ILE A 39 10.43 -7.91 -5.91
C ILE A 39 11.08 -8.34 -7.22
N ASN A 40 10.54 -7.88 -8.35
CA ASN A 40 11.12 -8.23 -9.64
C ASN A 40 12.50 -7.60 -9.83
N ASN A 41 12.72 -6.38 -9.31
CA ASN A 41 14.02 -5.72 -9.33
C ASN A 41 15.02 -6.44 -8.42
N TRP A 42 14.61 -6.74 -7.18
CA TRP A 42 15.44 -7.41 -6.17
C TRP A 42 15.99 -8.74 -6.67
N HIS A 43 15.12 -9.60 -7.22
CA HIS A 43 15.52 -10.90 -7.76
C HIS A 43 15.97 -10.86 -9.23
N SER A 44 16.05 -9.68 -9.85
CA SER A 44 16.34 -9.52 -11.28
C SER A 44 15.49 -10.44 -12.19
N SER A 45 14.23 -10.67 -11.82
CA SER A 45 13.35 -11.65 -12.46
C SER A 45 11.93 -11.12 -12.60
N ARG A 46 11.42 -11.11 -13.85
CA ARG A 46 10.05 -10.69 -14.15
C ARG A 46 8.98 -11.62 -13.56
N GLN A 47 9.36 -12.84 -13.16
CA GLN A 47 8.45 -13.83 -12.60
C GLN A 47 8.50 -13.89 -11.07
N ALA A 48 9.44 -13.19 -10.43
CA ALA A 48 9.63 -13.27 -8.97
C ALA A 48 8.36 -12.94 -8.20
N PHE A 49 7.66 -11.87 -8.58
CA PHE A 49 6.39 -11.50 -7.97
C PHE A 49 5.34 -12.62 -8.02
N ARG A 50 5.19 -13.26 -9.19
CA ARG A 50 4.20 -14.32 -9.38
C ARG A 50 4.54 -15.55 -8.55
N LYS A 51 5.81 -15.97 -8.57
CA LYS A 51 6.28 -17.14 -7.83
C LYS A 51 6.24 -16.93 -6.32
N MET A 52 6.56 -15.73 -5.85
CA MET A 52 6.61 -15.40 -4.43
C MET A 52 5.21 -15.26 -3.80
N TYR A 53 4.25 -14.70 -4.54
CA TYR A 53 2.98 -14.25 -3.96
C TYR A 53 1.72 -14.76 -4.65
N LEU A 54 1.81 -15.32 -5.86
CA LEU A 54 0.64 -15.72 -6.64
C LEU A 54 0.63 -17.21 -7.00
N GLN A 55 1.57 -17.97 -6.44
CA GLN A 55 1.71 -19.41 -6.61
C GLN A 55 1.99 -20.01 -5.24
N ASP A 56 1.55 -21.25 -5.05
CA ASP A 56 1.94 -22.02 -3.88
C ASP A 56 3.47 -22.15 -3.89
N PRO A 57 4.18 -21.64 -2.86
CA PRO A 57 5.63 -21.68 -2.80
C PRO A 57 6.19 -23.09 -2.55
N HIS A 58 5.36 -24.09 -2.24
CA HIS A 58 5.80 -25.42 -1.79
C HIS A 58 6.81 -25.36 -0.63
N GLY A 59 6.63 -24.38 0.26
CA GLY A 59 7.56 -24.06 1.34
C GLY A 59 7.33 -22.65 1.89
N CYS A 60 8.32 -22.06 2.56
CA CYS A 60 8.21 -20.69 3.08
C CYS A 60 8.46 -19.65 2.00
N VAL A 61 9.45 -19.91 1.14
CA VAL A 61 9.93 -19.08 0.05
C VAL A 61 10.27 -20.05 -1.09
N PRO A 62 9.99 -19.72 -2.37
CA PRO A 62 10.44 -20.56 -3.48
C PRO A 62 11.95 -20.79 -3.44
N ASP A 63 12.39 -22.03 -3.67
CA ASP A 63 13.80 -22.45 -3.51
C ASP A 63 14.80 -21.56 -4.26
N GLU A 64 14.44 -21.08 -5.46
CA GLU A 64 15.30 -20.20 -6.25
C GLU A 64 15.49 -18.79 -5.66
N PHE A 65 14.71 -18.43 -4.65
CA PHE A 65 14.78 -17.15 -3.93
C PHE A 65 15.26 -17.30 -2.49
N VAL A 66 15.58 -18.52 -2.07
CA VAL A 66 16.25 -18.77 -0.79
C VAL A 66 17.71 -18.36 -0.94
N GLY A 67 18.12 -17.35 -0.18
CA GLY A 67 19.52 -16.90 -0.13
C GLY A 67 20.36 -17.77 0.82
N ASN A 68 21.47 -17.21 1.30
CA ASN A 68 22.32 -17.87 2.28
C ASN A 68 21.67 -17.96 3.68
N ASP A 69 20.62 -17.18 3.93
CA ASP A 69 19.87 -17.14 5.19
C ASP A 69 18.37 -17.20 4.89
N LEU A 70 17.74 -18.31 5.29
CA LEU A 70 16.31 -18.55 5.09
C LEU A 70 15.45 -17.56 5.88
N LEU A 71 15.83 -17.20 7.10
CA LEU A 71 15.07 -16.25 7.92
C LEU A 71 15.11 -14.86 7.29
N TYR A 72 16.24 -14.49 6.69
CA TYR A 72 16.34 -13.28 5.89
C TYR A 72 15.43 -13.32 4.66
N SER A 73 15.39 -14.42 3.90
CA SER A 73 14.45 -14.56 2.78
C SER A 73 12.97 -14.49 3.22
N ILE A 74 12.61 -15.07 4.37
CA ILE A 74 11.26 -14.93 4.96
C ILE A 74 10.99 -13.48 5.33
N LYS A 75 11.96 -12.81 5.95
CA LYS A 75 11.86 -11.39 6.33
C LYS A 75 11.53 -10.52 5.11
N GLU A 76 12.25 -10.70 4.01
CA GLU A 76 12.02 -9.98 2.76
C GLU A 76 10.62 -10.23 2.19
N LYS A 77 10.18 -11.49 2.19
CA LYS A 77 8.84 -11.87 1.72
C LYS A 77 7.74 -11.09 2.45
N PHE A 78 7.84 -10.91 3.76
CA PHE A 78 6.85 -10.13 4.52
C PHE A 78 7.05 -8.61 4.41
N TYR A 79 8.30 -8.17 4.19
CA TYR A 79 8.65 -6.76 4.15
C TYR A 79 8.01 -6.03 2.96
N TRP A 80 8.13 -6.56 1.74
CA TRP A 80 7.74 -5.83 0.53
C TRP A 80 6.26 -5.42 0.48
N PRO A 81 5.29 -6.29 0.84
CA PRO A 81 3.89 -5.91 0.94
C PRO A 81 3.61 -4.75 1.91
N LEU A 82 4.23 -4.76 3.10
CA LEU A 82 4.07 -3.69 4.08
C LEU A 82 4.81 -2.42 3.66
N ASN A 83 5.97 -2.54 3.02
CA ASN A 83 6.73 -1.40 2.51
C ASN A 83 5.93 -0.64 1.44
N ALA A 84 5.17 -1.32 0.58
CA ALA A 84 4.27 -0.66 -0.36
C ALA A 84 3.20 0.19 0.35
N VAL A 85 2.66 -0.31 1.47
CA VAL A 85 1.71 0.45 2.30
C VAL A 85 2.40 1.65 2.96
N ARG A 86 3.61 1.47 3.50
CA ARG A 86 4.44 2.54 4.07
C ARG A 86 4.66 3.67 3.09
N GLU A 87 5.18 3.36 1.89
CA GLU A 87 5.44 4.35 0.84
C GLU A 87 4.18 5.12 0.43
N GLN A 88 3.03 4.44 0.41
CA GLN A 88 1.77 5.08 0.07
C GLN A 88 1.29 6.05 1.15
N LEU A 89 1.54 5.75 2.44
CA LEU A 89 1.25 6.67 3.54
C LEU A 89 2.22 7.86 3.55
N GLU A 90 3.51 7.62 3.29
CA GLU A 90 4.52 8.70 3.21
C GLU A 90 4.20 9.69 2.08
N LYS A 91 3.72 9.19 0.95
CA LYS A 91 3.21 10.05 -0.15
C LYS A 91 2.00 10.90 0.26
N GLU A 92 1.16 10.41 1.17
CA GLU A 92 -0.05 11.13 1.59
C GLU A 92 0.24 12.12 2.73
N PHE A 93 1.09 11.75 3.69
CA PHE A 93 1.25 12.49 4.95
C PHE A 93 2.62 13.11 5.16
N GLY A 94 3.60 12.81 4.30
CA GLY A 94 5.01 13.12 4.50
C GLY A 94 5.74 12.03 5.29
N ASN A 95 7.04 12.25 5.54
CA ASN A 95 7.92 11.30 6.23
C ASN A 95 8.29 11.73 7.67
N GLU A 96 7.53 12.66 8.24
CA GLU A 96 7.73 13.13 9.63
C GLU A 96 6.41 13.01 10.41
N PRO A 97 6.36 12.21 11.49
CA PRO A 97 7.39 11.27 11.96
C PRO A 97 7.67 10.13 10.96
N PRO A 98 8.85 9.48 11.02
CA PRO A 98 9.20 8.41 10.10
C PRO A 98 8.28 7.19 10.28
N LEU A 99 7.99 6.49 9.18
CA LEU A 99 7.32 5.21 9.21
C LEU A 99 8.33 4.06 9.09
N TRP A 100 8.15 2.99 9.85
CA TRP A 100 9.05 1.85 9.83
C TRP A 100 8.29 0.55 9.58
N VAL A 101 8.92 -0.37 8.83
CA VAL A 101 8.46 -1.75 8.70
C VAL A 101 9.41 -2.65 9.48
N TYR A 102 8.87 -3.35 10.47
CA TYR A 102 9.58 -4.37 11.22
C TYR A 102 9.04 -5.74 10.86
N VAL A 103 9.93 -6.69 10.70
CA VAL A 103 9.57 -8.08 10.43
C VAL A 103 10.42 -8.97 11.34
N ASP A 104 9.74 -9.78 12.13
CA ASP A 104 10.30 -10.81 12.98
C ASP A 104 10.04 -12.19 12.34
N PRO A 105 11.00 -12.71 11.55
CA PRO A 105 10.81 -13.94 10.78
C PRO A 105 10.89 -15.17 11.68
N CYS A 106 9.95 -16.09 11.51
CA CYS A 106 9.99 -17.42 12.12
C CYS A 106 9.68 -18.46 11.06
N TYR A 107 10.54 -19.48 10.91
CA TYR A 107 10.31 -20.58 10.00
C TYR A 107 9.22 -21.52 10.53
N ASP A 108 9.33 -22.02 11.77
CA ASP A 108 8.45 -23.07 12.30
C ASP A 108 7.08 -22.57 12.78
N ASP A 109 6.95 -21.26 13.01
CA ASP A 109 5.75 -20.64 13.58
C ASP A 109 5.36 -19.36 12.85
N THR A 110 4.91 -18.35 13.59
CA THR A 110 4.28 -17.14 13.07
C THR A 110 5.34 -16.10 12.83
N THR A 111 5.44 -15.64 11.59
CA THR A 111 6.20 -14.43 11.26
C THR A 111 5.31 -13.23 11.53
N TYR A 112 5.83 -12.26 12.30
CA TYR A 112 5.12 -11.01 12.58
C TYR A 112 5.70 -9.87 11.74
N ALA A 113 4.83 -9.11 11.11
CA ALA A 113 5.17 -7.92 10.34
C ALA A 113 4.39 -6.71 10.88
N LEU A 114 5.10 -5.63 11.20
CA LEU A 114 4.56 -4.43 11.81
C LEU A 114 4.86 -3.21 10.94
N LEU A 115 3.89 -2.31 10.84
CA LEU A 115 4.09 -0.96 10.34
C LEU A 115 3.89 0.02 11.51
N THR A 116 4.89 0.85 11.79
CA THR A 116 4.89 1.77 12.93
C THR A 116 5.04 3.23 12.50
N LEU A 117 4.55 4.14 13.33
CA LEU A 117 4.83 5.57 13.30
C LEU A 117 5.84 5.88 14.41
N GLY A 118 7.05 6.29 14.02
CA GLY A 118 8.20 6.30 14.91
C GLY A 118 8.43 4.91 15.53
N ASN A 119 9.03 4.89 16.72
CA ASN A 119 9.36 3.65 17.43
C ASN A 119 8.25 3.20 18.40
N GLU A 120 7.15 3.94 18.52
CA GLU A 120 6.23 3.82 19.66
C GLU A 120 4.80 3.42 19.27
N HIS A 121 4.38 3.66 18.02
CA HIS A 121 2.98 3.52 17.65
C HIS A 121 2.77 2.54 16.50
N VAL A 122 2.14 1.41 16.78
CA VAL A 122 1.80 0.39 15.78
C VAL A 122 0.57 0.81 14.96
N LEU A 123 0.79 1.13 13.68
CA LEU A 123 -0.26 1.45 12.72
C LEU A 123 -0.95 0.19 12.19
N PHE A 124 -0.19 -0.88 12.02
CA PHE A 124 -0.69 -2.15 11.52
C PHE A 124 0.20 -3.30 11.96
N SER A 125 -0.40 -4.46 12.17
CA SER A 125 0.28 -5.71 12.51
C SER A 125 -0.33 -6.85 11.73
N TYR A 126 0.50 -7.72 11.19
CA TYR A 126 0.12 -8.93 10.50
C TYR A 126 0.94 -10.11 11.04
N GLY A 127 0.29 -11.25 11.19
CA GLY A 127 0.92 -12.48 11.63
C GLY A 127 0.40 -13.64 10.80
N SER A 128 1.31 -14.42 10.23
CA SER A 128 0.97 -15.68 9.56
C SER A 128 2.17 -16.61 9.52
N LYS A 129 1.93 -17.89 9.22
CA LYS A 129 3.02 -18.80 8.90
C LYS A 129 3.58 -18.47 7.51
N PRO A 130 4.91 -18.53 7.28
CA PRO A 130 5.49 -18.09 6.01
C PRO A 130 4.97 -18.81 4.78
N TRP A 131 4.68 -20.11 4.90
CA TRP A 131 4.11 -20.93 3.80
C TRP A 131 2.65 -20.62 3.48
N THR A 132 1.96 -19.88 4.35
CA THR A 132 0.58 -19.40 4.11
C THR A 132 0.53 -17.99 3.54
N PHE A 133 1.68 -17.30 3.47
CA PHE A 133 1.76 -15.90 3.05
C PHE A 133 1.86 -15.76 1.52
N TRP A 134 0.76 -15.99 0.83
CA TRP A 134 0.59 -15.81 -0.62
C TRP A 134 -0.90 -15.65 -0.94
N TRP A 135 -1.23 -15.24 -2.17
CA TRP A 135 -2.59 -14.95 -2.62
C TRP A 135 -2.93 -15.71 -3.90
N LYS A 136 -4.22 -16.00 -4.14
CA LYS A 136 -4.66 -16.70 -5.35
C LYS A 136 -4.63 -15.81 -6.58
N SER A 137 -4.65 -14.49 -6.38
CA SER A 137 -4.65 -13.51 -7.46
C SER A 137 -4.18 -12.13 -7.00
N GLU A 138 -3.79 -11.29 -7.96
CA GLU A 138 -3.49 -9.89 -7.71
C GLU A 138 -4.69 -9.10 -7.17
N ALA A 139 -5.90 -9.48 -7.54
CA ALA A 139 -7.12 -8.83 -7.06
C ALA A 139 -7.32 -9.09 -5.56
N GLU A 140 -7.02 -10.31 -5.11
CA GLU A 140 -7.07 -10.70 -3.69
C GLU A 140 -5.99 -9.97 -2.88
N MET A 141 -4.74 -10.01 -3.36
CA MET A 141 -3.65 -9.25 -2.77
C MET A 141 -3.98 -7.75 -2.70
N GLY A 142 -4.46 -7.17 -3.80
CA GLY A 142 -4.82 -5.75 -3.85
C GLY A 142 -5.95 -5.38 -2.90
N LYS A 143 -6.92 -6.27 -2.68
CA LYS A 143 -7.96 -6.09 -1.67
C LYS A 143 -7.35 -6.02 -0.27
N GLU A 144 -6.51 -7.00 0.09
CA GLU A 144 -5.88 -7.05 1.42
C GLU A 144 -4.94 -5.88 1.66
N LEU A 145 -4.05 -5.55 0.72
CA LEU A 145 -3.14 -4.41 0.83
C LEU A 145 -3.91 -3.09 1.00
N ARG A 146 -5.04 -2.93 0.32
CA ARG A 146 -5.91 -1.76 0.49
C ARG A 146 -6.51 -1.71 1.89
N ASP A 147 -6.87 -2.85 2.47
CA ASP A 147 -7.42 -2.92 3.82
C ASP A 147 -6.34 -2.65 4.89
N TRP A 148 -5.10 -3.11 4.66
CA TRP A 148 -3.93 -2.76 5.48
C TRP A 148 -3.65 -1.25 5.43
N TYR A 149 -3.67 -0.67 4.23
CA TYR A 149 -3.51 0.77 4.05
C TYR A 149 -4.62 1.57 4.74
N LYS A 150 -5.89 1.19 4.58
CA LYS A 150 -7.01 1.88 5.27
C LYS A 150 -6.87 1.83 6.78
N THR A 151 -6.50 0.67 7.32
CA THR A 151 -6.28 0.48 8.76
C THR A 151 -5.14 1.37 9.27
N SER A 152 -4.00 1.31 8.58
CA SER A 152 -2.80 2.08 8.92
C SER A 152 -3.08 3.58 8.83
N ARG A 153 -3.76 4.02 7.78
CA ARG A 153 -4.17 5.42 7.56
C ARG A 153 -5.07 5.93 8.68
N ALA A 154 -6.09 5.17 9.07
CA ALA A 154 -7.01 5.55 10.14
C ALA A 154 -6.26 5.70 11.48
N ARG A 155 -5.34 4.78 11.78
CA ARG A 155 -4.51 4.88 13.00
C ARG A 155 -3.51 6.02 12.93
N TYR A 156 -2.88 6.26 11.78
CA TYR A 156 -1.96 7.38 11.58
C TYR A 156 -2.66 8.71 11.88
N GLN A 157 -3.85 8.93 11.33
CA GLN A 157 -4.64 10.14 11.58
C GLN A 157 -5.01 10.32 13.06
N LYS A 158 -5.36 9.21 13.74
CA LYS A 158 -5.63 9.22 15.18
C LYS A 158 -4.39 9.66 15.96
N PHE A 159 -3.22 9.07 15.71
CA PHE A 159 -2.00 9.40 16.45
C PHE A 159 -1.49 10.82 16.16
N ARG A 160 -1.55 11.25 14.90
CA ARG A 160 -1.19 12.63 14.53
C ARG A 160 -2.02 13.66 15.29
N SER A 161 -3.32 13.44 15.42
CA SER A 161 -4.19 14.33 16.21
C SER A 161 -3.85 14.37 17.71
N LEU A 162 -3.19 13.34 18.24
CA LEU A 162 -2.72 13.31 19.63
C LEU A 162 -1.40 14.05 19.80
N LEU A 163 -0.50 13.95 18.81
CA LEU A 163 0.79 14.65 18.80
C LEU A 163 0.63 16.17 18.63
N GLU A 164 -0.38 16.62 17.90
CA GLU A 164 -0.65 18.04 17.66
C GLU A 164 -1.43 18.71 18.81
N ARG A 165 -1.86 17.97 19.83
CA ARG A 165 -2.53 18.57 21.00
C ARG A 165 -1.49 19.26 21.88
N PRO A 166 -1.60 20.57 22.14
CA PRO A 166 -0.70 21.23 23.07
C PRO A 166 -0.85 20.57 24.43
N SER A 167 0.27 20.11 24.99
CA SER A 167 0.35 19.67 26.38
C SER A 167 -0.23 20.79 27.24
N LYS A 168 -1.40 20.56 27.86
CA LYS A 168 -1.87 21.43 28.93
C LYS A 168 -0.91 21.22 30.10
N GLY A 169 0.15 22.03 30.13
CA GLY A 169 0.95 22.28 31.31
C GLY A 169 0.15 23.06 32.34
#